data_AF-A0A1Y4H4B9-F1
#
_entry.id   AF-A0A1Y4H4B9-F1
#
_cell.length_a   1.000
_cell.length_b   1.000
_cell.length_c   1.000
_cell.angle_alpha   90.00
_cell.angle_beta   90.00
_cell.angle_gamma   90.00
#
_symmetry.space_group_name_H-M   'P 1'
#
loop_
_entity.id
_entity.type
_entity.pdbx_description
1 polymer ?
#
loop_
_entity_poly.entity_id
_entity_poly.type
_entity_poly.pdbx_seq_one_letter_code
_entity_poly.pdbx_strand_id
1 'polypeptide(L)'
;MEFLSKIYDQDELFYWCNCLGEINMPGENGHFIIHKPEELPPKCAELYEKCQKEVGPCHRYVVTFRGRPGMLLTALHDESYYCDAVDIEDKPTSADDVLVHKCVMDLAALLVQRRCESMTTDFRLENCCVPIFGENTDPAGHELCLFIPAEVALRDIDRIQDVFLEYCWQHEDEAYLRNLTIGFTH
;
A
#
# COMPACT_ATOMS: atom_id res chain seq x y z
N MET A 1 -9.53 9.86 -4.18
CA MET A 1 -8.35 9.40 -3.42
C MET A 1 -8.61 9.68 -1.95
N GLU A 2 -8.17 8.78 -1.09
CA GLU A 2 -8.20 8.92 0.37
C GLU A 2 -6.77 8.87 0.94
N PHE A 3 -6.60 9.23 2.21
CA PHE A 3 -5.32 9.16 2.91
C PHE A 3 -5.38 8.13 4.02
N LEU A 4 -4.41 7.20 4.04
CA LEU A 4 -4.40 6.08 4.98
C LEU A 4 -4.26 6.57 6.44
N SER A 5 -3.48 7.63 6.67
CA SER A 5 -3.37 8.28 7.99
C SER A 5 -4.73 8.76 8.53
N LYS A 6 -5.55 9.41 7.68
CA LYS A 6 -6.90 9.85 8.07
C LYS A 6 -7.84 8.68 8.33
N ILE A 7 -7.71 7.62 7.53
CA ILE A 7 -8.50 6.39 7.71
C ILE A 7 -8.18 5.74 9.07
N TYR A 8 -6.91 5.71 9.46
CA TYR A 8 -6.47 5.22 10.77
C TYR A 8 -6.96 6.12 11.92
N ASP A 9 -6.84 7.44 11.78
CA ASP A 9 -7.31 8.40 12.79
C ASP A 9 -8.83 8.28 13.05
N GLN A 10 -9.58 7.79 12.06
CA GLN A 10 -11.04 7.65 12.10
C GLN A 10 -11.50 6.21 12.41
N ASP A 11 -10.57 5.27 12.62
CA ASP A 11 -10.87 3.85 12.85
C ASP A 11 -11.77 3.24 11.75
N GLU A 12 -11.55 3.65 10.50
CA GLU A 12 -12.40 3.27 9.37
C GLU A 12 -11.96 1.97 8.68
N LEU A 13 -10.78 1.45 9.00
CA LEU A 13 -10.18 0.30 8.34
C LEU A 13 -9.75 -0.75 9.36
N PHE A 14 -10.27 -1.96 9.18
CA PHE A 14 -9.92 -3.12 9.99
C PHE A 14 -9.29 -4.20 9.12
N TYR A 15 -8.11 -4.67 9.50
CA TYR A 15 -7.41 -5.78 8.85
C TYR A 15 -7.78 -7.09 9.53
N TRP A 16 -8.28 -8.05 8.75
CA TRP A 16 -8.63 -9.39 9.25
C TRP A 16 -7.46 -10.37 9.19
N CYS A 17 -6.42 -10.06 8.42
CA CYS A 17 -5.20 -10.84 8.34
C CYS A 17 -3.98 -9.93 8.22
N ASN A 18 -2.80 -10.42 8.61
CA ASN A 18 -1.53 -9.72 8.38
C ASN A 18 -0.99 -10.00 6.96
N CYS A 19 0.21 -9.49 6.66
CA CYS A 19 0.85 -9.63 5.35
C CYS A 19 1.23 -11.08 5.01
N LEU A 20 1.33 -11.94 6.02
CA LEU A 20 1.59 -13.38 5.89
C LEU A 20 0.29 -14.19 5.77
N GLY A 21 -0.88 -13.54 5.73
CA GLY A 21 -2.18 -14.21 5.73
C GLY A 21 -2.63 -14.71 7.09
N GLU A 22 -1.86 -14.54 8.16
CA GLU A 22 -2.29 -14.98 9.48
C GLU A 22 -3.47 -14.14 9.97
N ILE A 23 -4.57 -14.80 10.34
CA ILE A 23 -5.76 -14.14 10.88
C ILE A 23 -5.48 -13.75 12.32
N ASN A 24 -5.17 -12.46 12.51
CA ASN A 24 -4.86 -11.86 13.79
C ASN A 24 -6.02 -10.96 14.21
N MET A 25 -6.94 -11.50 15.00
CA MET A 25 -8.00 -10.69 15.61
C MET A 25 -7.53 -10.12 16.95
N PRO A 26 -8.03 -8.95 17.36
CA PRO A 26 -7.86 -8.45 18.72
C PRO A 26 -8.41 -9.48 19.72
N GLY A 27 -7.53 -10.06 20.54
CA GLY A 27 -7.91 -10.87 21.68
C GLY A 27 -8.06 -10.06 22.96
N GLU A 28 -8.34 -10.74 24.07
CA GLU A 28 -8.34 -10.09 25.39
C GLU A 28 -6.94 -9.55 25.75
N ASN A 29 -6.90 -8.39 26.41
CA ASN A 29 -5.68 -7.76 26.94
C ASN A 29 -4.62 -7.36 25.90
N GLY A 30 -5.02 -7.08 24.65
CA GLY A 30 -4.13 -6.55 23.63
C GLY A 30 -3.20 -7.58 22.99
N HIS A 31 -3.47 -8.87 23.20
CA HIS A 31 -2.79 -9.96 22.50
C HIS A 31 -3.57 -10.32 21.23
N PHE A 32 -2.86 -10.45 20.10
CA PHE A 32 -3.42 -11.07 18.91
C PHE A 32 -3.52 -12.58 19.13
N ILE A 33 -4.70 -13.14 18.87
CA ILE A 33 -4.92 -14.58 18.91
C ILE A 33 -4.95 -15.06 17.46
N ILE A 34 -4.25 -16.15 17.17
CA ILE A 34 -4.32 -16.79 15.85
C ILE A 34 -5.71 -17.42 15.73
N HIS A 35 -6.50 -16.93 14.79
CA HIS A 35 -7.85 -17.44 14.52
C HIS A 35 -7.89 -18.30 13.27
N LYS A 36 -8.97 -19.07 13.15
CA LYS A 36 -9.27 -19.87 11.96
C LYS A 36 -10.11 -19.07 10.96
N PRO A 37 -10.01 -19.35 9.65
CA PRO A 37 -10.87 -18.73 8.63
C PRO A 37 -12.38 -18.83 8.94
N GLU A 38 -12.79 -19.90 9.63
CA GLU A 38 -14.17 -20.16 10.07
C GLU A 38 -14.72 -19.11 11.04
N GLU A 39 -13.86 -18.35 11.70
CA GLU A 39 -14.22 -17.34 12.70
C GLU A 39 -14.36 -15.93 12.10
N LEU A 40 -13.98 -15.77 10.82
CA LEU A 40 -14.18 -14.52 10.09
C LEU A 40 -15.67 -14.30 9.78
N PRO A 41 -16.11 -13.03 9.69
CA PRO A 41 -17.42 -12.71 9.12
C PRO A 41 -17.58 -13.42 7.76
N PRO A 42 -18.77 -13.94 7.40
CA PRO A 42 -18.94 -14.84 6.25
C PRO A 42 -18.36 -14.30 4.93
N LYS A 43 -18.48 -12.99 4.70
CA LYS A 43 -17.93 -12.36 3.49
C LYS A 43 -16.40 -12.22 3.54
N CYS A 44 -15.82 -11.95 4.70
CA CYS A 44 -14.38 -11.91 4.90
C CYS A 44 -13.76 -13.31 4.80
N ALA A 45 -14.44 -14.34 5.31
CA ALA A 45 -14.03 -15.73 5.15
C ALA A 45 -13.94 -16.14 3.68
N GLU A 46 -14.97 -15.79 2.89
CA GLU A 46 -15.00 -16.06 1.46
C GLU A 46 -13.88 -15.33 0.70
N LEU A 47 -13.62 -14.06 1.04
CA LEU A 47 -12.52 -13.28 0.48
C LEU A 47 -11.15 -13.87 0.84
N TYR A 48 -10.98 -14.29 2.08
CA TYR A 48 -9.76 -14.91 2.55
C TYR A 48 -9.45 -16.17 1.74
N GLU A 49 -10.42 -17.08 1.60
CA GLU A 49 -10.25 -18.34 0.88
C GLU A 49 -9.96 -18.15 -0.61
N LYS A 50 -10.59 -17.16 -1.25
CA LYS A 50 -10.56 -17.02 -2.73
C LYS A 50 -9.59 -15.97 -3.26
N CYS A 51 -9.28 -14.95 -2.47
CA CYS A 51 -8.60 -13.75 -2.96
C CYS A 51 -7.26 -13.47 -2.28
N GLN A 52 -7.09 -13.89 -1.02
CA GLN A 52 -5.84 -13.70 -0.28
C GLN A 52 -4.72 -14.54 -0.91
N LYS A 53 -3.53 -13.95 -1.02
CA LYS A 53 -2.30 -14.62 -1.45
C LYS A 53 -1.17 -14.13 -0.55
N GLU A 54 -0.40 -15.06 0.01
CA GLU A 54 0.77 -14.76 0.85
C GLU A 54 1.95 -14.22 0.05
N VAL A 55 1.97 -14.50 -1.26
CA VAL A 55 3.04 -14.09 -2.17
C VAL A 55 2.50 -13.25 -3.32
N GLY A 56 3.25 -12.23 -3.70
CA GLY A 56 2.92 -11.36 -4.81
C GLY A 56 3.78 -10.10 -4.82
N PRO A 57 3.72 -9.33 -5.92
CA PRO A 57 4.41 -8.04 -6.01
C PRO A 57 3.81 -7.00 -5.05
N CYS A 58 2.51 -7.10 -4.74
CA CYS A 58 1.85 -6.30 -3.71
C CYS A 58 1.18 -7.22 -2.69
N HIS A 59 0.97 -6.73 -1.47
CA HIS A 59 0.23 -7.46 -0.44
C HIS A 59 -1.27 -7.41 -0.69
N ARG A 60 -1.96 -8.49 -0.31
CA ARG A 60 -3.42 -8.60 -0.33
C ARG A 60 -3.94 -8.82 1.07
N TYR A 61 -4.66 -7.84 1.60
CA TYR A 61 -5.29 -7.94 2.90
C TYR A 61 -6.80 -8.10 2.76
N VAL A 62 -7.36 -9.01 3.56
CA VAL A 62 -8.81 -9.02 3.79
C VAL A 62 -9.11 -7.91 4.78
N VAL A 63 -9.96 -6.96 4.41
CA VAL A 63 -10.26 -5.79 5.24
C VAL A 63 -11.75 -5.52 5.33
N THR A 64 -12.15 -4.79 6.37
CA THR A 64 -13.41 -4.04 6.39
C THR A 64 -13.07 -2.55 6.35
N PHE A 65 -13.51 -1.85 5.30
CA PHE A 65 -13.34 -0.40 5.17
C PHE A 65 -14.70 0.30 5.20
N ARG A 66 -14.91 1.21 6.16
CA ARG A 66 -16.18 1.92 6.42
C ARG A 66 -17.38 0.96 6.50
N GLY A 67 -17.19 -0.15 7.20
CA GLY A 67 -18.21 -1.20 7.35
C GLY A 67 -18.41 -2.10 6.13
N ARG A 68 -17.62 -1.93 5.06
CA ARG A 68 -17.73 -2.71 3.82
C ARG A 68 -16.59 -3.72 3.73
N PRO A 69 -16.88 -5.03 3.62
CA PRO A 69 -15.85 -6.04 3.41
C PRO A 69 -15.23 -5.88 2.02
N GLY A 70 -13.94 -6.15 1.91
CA GLY A 70 -13.21 -6.09 0.64
C GLY A 70 -11.77 -6.54 0.78
N MET A 71 -11.02 -6.33 -0.29
CA MET A 71 -9.57 -6.56 -0.33
C MET A 71 -8.86 -5.21 -0.38
N LEU A 72 -7.74 -5.10 0.33
CA LEU A 72 -6.81 -3.99 0.20
C LEU A 72 -5.56 -4.52 -0.51
N LEU A 73 -5.27 -3.98 -1.69
CA LEU A 73 -3.96 -4.12 -2.30
C LEU A 73 -3.05 -3.04 -1.72
N THR A 74 -1.83 -3.41 -1.32
CA THR A 74 -0.84 -2.48 -0.78
C THR A 74 0.51 -2.73 -1.45
N ALA A 75 1.10 -1.69 -2.02
CA ALA A 75 2.46 -1.67 -2.53
C ALA A 75 3.31 -0.74 -1.66
N LEU A 76 4.40 -1.27 -1.12
CA LEU A 76 5.36 -0.51 -0.34
C LEU A 76 6.31 0.24 -1.30
N HIS A 77 6.39 1.54 -1.11
CA HIS A 77 7.28 2.46 -1.78
C HIS A 77 8.36 2.84 -0.76
N ASP A 78 9.26 1.89 -0.50
CA ASP A 78 10.28 2.00 0.55
C ASP A 78 11.45 2.91 0.19
N GLU A 79 12.16 3.35 1.22
CA GLU A 79 13.34 4.20 1.12
C GLU A 79 14.46 3.54 0.30
N SER A 80 14.72 2.24 0.50
CA SER A 80 15.77 1.53 -0.24
C SER A 80 15.55 1.55 -1.75
N TYR A 81 14.32 1.33 -2.22
CA TYR A 81 13.98 1.40 -3.64
C TYR A 81 14.29 2.79 -4.22
N TYR A 82 13.97 3.86 -3.50
CA TYR A 82 14.25 5.21 -3.98
C TYR A 82 15.71 5.62 -3.86
N CYS A 83 16.42 5.16 -2.83
CA CYS A 83 17.86 5.33 -2.69
C CYS A 83 18.60 4.68 -3.85
N ASP A 84 18.28 3.42 -4.17
CA ASP A 84 18.76 2.71 -5.36
C ASP A 84 18.39 3.47 -6.64
N ALA A 85 17.17 4.01 -6.72
CA ALA A 85 16.72 4.77 -7.87
C ALA A 85 17.53 6.04 -8.08
N VAL A 86 18.18 6.64 -7.07
CA VAL A 86 18.99 7.86 -7.24
C VAL A 86 20.48 7.66 -6.98
N ASP A 87 20.92 6.40 -6.89
CA ASP A 87 22.30 5.99 -6.64
C ASP A 87 22.91 6.61 -5.35
N ILE A 88 22.14 6.63 -4.26
CA ILE A 88 22.65 6.99 -2.91
C ILE A 88 22.65 5.77 -1.98
N GLU A 89 23.54 5.77 -1.00
CA GLU A 89 23.64 4.68 -0.01
C GLU A 89 22.39 4.62 0.87
N ASP A 90 21.82 3.43 1.09
CA ASP A 90 20.63 3.22 1.94
C ASP A 90 20.79 3.70 3.39
N LYS A 91 22.03 3.81 3.87
CA LYS A 91 22.31 4.17 5.26
C LYS A 91 22.99 5.53 5.32
N PRO A 92 22.32 6.55 5.89
CA PRO A 92 22.94 7.85 6.03
C PRO A 92 24.10 7.78 7.03
N THR A 93 25.25 8.31 6.63
CA THR A 93 26.49 8.36 7.43
C THR A 93 26.81 9.76 7.96
N SER A 94 26.16 10.78 7.41
CA SER A 94 26.32 12.19 7.76
C SER A 94 24.97 12.88 7.98
N ALA A 95 24.98 14.09 8.56
CA ALA A 95 23.77 14.90 8.67
C ALA A 95 23.24 15.36 7.31
N ASP A 96 24.13 15.57 6.34
CA ASP A 96 23.77 15.92 4.97
C ASP A 96 23.10 14.73 4.28
N ASP A 97 23.57 13.50 4.52
CA ASP A 97 22.94 12.28 4.01
C ASP A 97 21.51 12.16 4.54
N VAL A 98 21.29 12.38 5.84
CA VAL A 98 19.93 12.39 6.43
C VAL A 98 19.02 13.40 5.72
N LEU A 99 19.53 14.58 5.37
CA LEU A 99 18.76 15.58 4.62
C LEU A 99 18.48 15.16 3.18
N VAL A 100 19.44 14.52 2.51
CA VAL A 100 19.28 13.99 1.15
C VAL A 100 18.21 12.89 1.14
N HIS A 101 18.29 11.92 2.05
CA HIS A 101 17.30 10.86 2.21
C HIS A 101 15.90 11.42 2.40
N LYS A 102 15.76 12.38 3.32
CA LYS A 102 14.48 13.05 3.54
C LYS A 102 13.97 13.75 2.27
N CYS A 103 14.84 14.46 1.54
CA CYS A 103 14.44 15.12 0.29
C CYS A 103 13.97 14.10 -0.76
N VAL A 104 14.66 12.96 -0.88
CA VAL A 104 14.28 11.88 -1.80
C VAL A 104 12.92 11.32 -1.43
N MET A 105 12.68 11.03 -0.15
CA MET A 105 11.40 10.53 0.33
C MET A 105 10.27 11.56 0.19
N ASP A 106 10.49 12.83 0.50
CA ASP A 106 9.49 13.89 0.28
C ASP A 106 9.11 14.02 -1.21
N LEU A 107 10.08 13.85 -2.13
CA LEU A 107 9.80 13.82 -3.57
C LEU A 107 9.07 12.54 -3.99
N ALA A 108 9.45 11.39 -3.44
CA ALA A 108 8.77 10.12 -3.66
C ALA A 108 7.30 10.19 -3.23
N ALA A 109 7.00 10.77 -2.06
CA ALA A 109 5.64 11.00 -1.57
C ALA A 109 4.78 11.72 -2.63
N LEU A 110 5.31 12.79 -3.23
CA LEU A 110 4.61 13.54 -4.27
C LEU A 110 4.34 12.70 -5.52
N LEU A 111 5.28 11.83 -5.91
CA LEU A 111 5.11 10.95 -7.06
C LEU A 111 4.06 9.88 -6.78
N VAL A 112 4.14 9.19 -5.65
CA VAL A 112 3.16 8.18 -5.23
C VAL A 112 1.76 8.80 -5.10
N GLN A 113 1.66 9.99 -4.52
CA GLN A 113 0.40 10.72 -4.44
C GLN A 113 -0.19 11.00 -5.84
N ARG A 114 0.63 11.46 -6.79
CA ARG A 114 0.17 11.68 -8.18
C ARG A 114 -0.31 10.39 -8.85
N ARG A 115 0.35 9.26 -8.61
CA ARG A 115 -0.09 7.95 -9.11
C ARG A 115 -1.44 7.57 -8.51
N CYS A 116 -1.59 7.74 -7.19
CA CYS A 116 -2.85 7.52 -6.49
C CYS A 116 -3.99 8.42 -7.00
N GLU A 117 -3.72 9.69 -7.26
CA GLU A 117 -4.68 10.62 -7.86
C GLU A 117 -5.08 10.18 -9.28
N SER A 118 -4.13 9.74 -10.09
CA SER A 118 -4.38 9.28 -11.47
C SER A 118 -5.32 8.07 -11.50
N MET A 119 -5.16 7.15 -10.55
CA MET A 119 -6.04 5.98 -10.38
C MET A 119 -7.50 6.35 -10.15
N THR A 120 -7.80 7.54 -9.59
CA THR A 120 -9.19 7.95 -9.34
C THR A 120 -10.02 8.20 -10.60
N THR A 121 -9.34 8.31 -11.75
CA THR A 121 -9.96 8.57 -13.05
C THR A 121 -9.76 7.41 -14.04
N ASP A 122 -9.08 6.33 -13.64
CA ASP A 122 -8.88 5.17 -14.51
C ASP A 122 -10.15 4.31 -14.56
N PHE A 123 -10.82 4.29 -15.71
CA PHE A 123 -12.04 3.52 -15.93
C PHE A 123 -11.85 2.00 -15.79
N ARG A 124 -10.60 1.50 -15.83
CA ARG A 124 -10.28 0.08 -15.65
C ARG A 124 -10.34 -0.34 -14.19
N LEU A 125 -10.14 0.63 -13.28
CA LEU A 125 -10.38 0.51 -11.85
C LEU A 125 -11.84 0.87 -11.63
N GLU A 126 -12.67 -0.15 -11.44
CA GLU A 126 -14.12 0.02 -11.33
C GLU A 126 -14.48 1.14 -10.36
N ASN A 127 -15.50 1.94 -10.68
CA ASN A 127 -15.85 3.17 -9.97
C ASN A 127 -16.05 3.04 -8.44
N CYS A 128 -16.15 1.82 -7.91
CA CYS A 128 -16.27 1.54 -6.48
C CYS A 128 -14.95 1.20 -5.79
N CYS A 129 -13.85 1.01 -6.53
CA CYS A 129 -12.52 0.89 -5.96
C CYS A 129 -12.05 2.26 -5.45
N VAL A 130 -11.30 2.26 -4.34
CA VAL A 130 -10.86 3.49 -3.68
C VAL A 130 -9.33 3.51 -3.62
N PRO A 131 -8.67 4.35 -4.43
CA PRO A 131 -7.25 4.62 -4.30
C PRO A 131 -6.97 5.34 -2.98
N ILE A 132 -5.99 4.84 -2.24
CA ILE A 132 -5.60 5.33 -0.92
C ILE A 132 -4.08 5.58 -0.95
N PHE A 133 -3.66 6.74 -0.47
CA PHE A 133 -2.25 7.09 -0.32
C PHE A 133 -1.83 7.05 1.16
N GLY A 134 -0.75 6.33 1.46
CA GLY A 134 -0.13 6.27 2.78
C GLY A 134 1.19 7.02 2.80
N GLU A 135 1.18 8.26 3.29
CA GLU A 135 2.41 9.04 3.50
C GLU A 135 3.03 8.64 4.84
N ASN A 136 4.17 7.94 4.80
CA ASN A 136 4.92 7.50 5.99
C ASN A 136 4.06 6.70 6.98
N THR A 137 3.14 5.90 6.45
CA THR A 137 2.28 5.02 7.25
C THR A 137 2.93 3.66 7.54
N ASP A 138 4.01 3.33 6.81
CA ASP A 138 4.93 2.24 7.11
C ASP A 138 6.31 2.80 7.54
N PRO A 139 7.00 2.19 8.52
CA PRO A 139 8.35 2.65 8.93
C PRO A 139 9.39 2.67 7.81
N ALA A 140 9.23 1.86 6.76
CA ALA A 140 10.15 1.76 5.64
C ALA A 140 9.83 2.74 4.51
N GLY A 141 8.67 3.41 4.50
CA GLY A 141 8.38 4.41 3.48
C GLY A 141 6.88 4.68 3.27
N HIS A 142 6.52 4.93 2.02
CA HIS A 142 5.16 5.27 1.63
C HIS A 142 4.39 4.04 1.15
N GLU A 143 3.07 4.13 1.12
CA GLU A 143 2.21 3.07 0.63
C GLU A 143 1.29 3.60 -0.47
N LEU A 144 1.23 2.87 -1.58
CA LEU A 144 0.14 3.00 -2.55
C LEU A 144 -0.84 1.87 -2.28
N CYS A 145 -2.10 2.22 -2.05
CA CYS A 145 -3.13 1.27 -1.69
C CYS A 145 -4.35 1.37 -2.61
N LEU A 146 -5.04 0.24 -2.81
CA LEU A 146 -6.32 0.18 -3.52
C LEU A 146 -7.29 -0.70 -2.74
N PHE A 147 -8.34 -0.08 -2.20
CA PHE A 147 -9.46 -0.84 -1.66
C PHE A 147 -10.38 -1.31 -2.78
N ILE A 148 -10.70 -2.60 -2.77
CA ILE A 148 -11.56 -3.27 -3.74
C ILE A 148 -12.73 -3.91 -2.98
N PRO A 149 -13.98 -3.44 -3.17
CA PRO A 149 -15.15 -4.04 -2.55
C PRO A 149 -15.30 -5.53 -2.86
N ALA A 150 -15.87 -6.30 -1.92
CA ALA A 150 -15.94 -7.76 -2.03
C ALA A 150 -16.58 -8.26 -3.33
N GLU A 151 -17.66 -7.62 -3.78
CA GLU A 151 -18.40 -7.94 -5.00
C GLU A 151 -17.56 -7.82 -6.28
N VAL A 152 -16.52 -6.97 -6.23
CA VAL A 152 -15.57 -6.77 -7.32
C VAL A 152 -14.37 -7.70 -7.16
N ALA A 153 -13.81 -7.78 -5.96
CA ALA A 153 -12.65 -8.61 -5.67
C ALA A 153 -12.91 -10.10 -5.98
N LEU A 154 -14.06 -10.63 -5.58
CA LEU A 154 -14.45 -12.02 -5.83
C LEU A 154 -14.62 -12.35 -7.32
N ARG A 155 -14.77 -11.33 -8.17
CA ARG A 155 -14.94 -11.49 -9.61
C ARG A 155 -13.61 -11.36 -10.34
N ASP A 156 -12.87 -10.29 -10.09
CA ASP A 156 -11.79 -9.83 -10.98
C ASP A 156 -10.54 -9.31 -10.24
N ILE A 157 -10.26 -9.74 -9.01
CA ILE A 157 -9.11 -9.21 -8.24
C ILE A 157 -7.77 -9.31 -8.98
N ASP A 158 -7.51 -10.41 -9.70
CA ASP A 158 -6.23 -10.59 -10.40
C ASP A 158 -6.07 -9.56 -11.54
N ARG A 159 -7.13 -9.32 -12.34
CA ARG A 159 -7.14 -8.26 -13.36
C ARG A 159 -6.95 -6.87 -12.75
N ILE A 160 -7.60 -6.59 -11.63
CA ILE A 160 -7.50 -5.28 -10.96
C ILE A 160 -6.11 -5.09 -10.38
N GLN A 161 -5.50 -6.15 -9.85
CA GLN A 161 -4.11 -6.11 -9.41
C GLN A 161 -3.17 -5.77 -10.57
N ASP A 162 -3.35 -6.39 -11.74
CA ASP A 162 -2.51 -6.07 -12.90
C ASP A 162 -2.58 -4.58 -13.25
N VAL A 163 -3.77 -3.99 -13.26
CA VAL A 163 -3.95 -2.54 -13.48
C VAL A 163 -3.33 -1.72 -12.33
N PHE A 164 -3.50 -2.13 -11.08
CA PHE A 164 -2.91 -1.46 -9.92
C PHE A 164 -1.37 -1.43 -9.99
N LEU A 165 -0.75 -2.51 -10.44
CA LEU A 165 0.71 -2.61 -10.58
C LEU A 165 1.26 -1.68 -11.68
N GLU A 166 0.45 -1.29 -12.68
CA GLU A 166 0.84 -0.26 -13.66
C GLU A 166 1.03 1.13 -13.01
N TYR A 167 0.62 1.33 -11.76
CA TYR A 167 0.85 2.57 -11.01
C TYR A 167 2.00 2.47 -10.02
N CYS A 168 2.50 1.27 -9.75
CA CYS A 168 3.54 1.01 -8.78
C CYS A 168 4.93 1.08 -9.45
N TRP A 169 5.94 1.57 -8.72
CA TRP A 169 7.37 1.55 -9.10
C TRP A 169 7.65 1.87 -10.58
N GLN A 170 7.15 3.02 -11.04
CA GLN A 170 7.27 3.41 -12.45
C GLN A 170 8.69 3.90 -12.74
N HIS A 171 9.31 3.37 -13.80
CA HIS A 171 10.64 3.82 -14.25
C HIS A 171 10.70 5.34 -14.58
N GLU A 172 9.57 5.94 -14.93
CA GLU A 172 9.45 7.38 -15.14
C GLU A 172 9.66 8.18 -13.85
N ASP A 173 9.21 7.64 -12.72
CA ASP A 173 9.35 8.26 -11.41
C ASP A 173 10.82 8.18 -10.95
N GLU A 174 11.48 7.04 -11.18
CA GLU A 174 12.93 6.87 -10.97
C GLU A 174 13.73 7.88 -11.80
N ALA A 175 13.44 7.98 -13.11
CA ALA A 175 14.11 8.92 -14.00
C ALA A 175 13.87 10.37 -13.59
N TYR A 176 12.66 10.70 -13.13
CA TYR A 176 12.33 12.03 -12.62
C TYR A 176 13.12 12.36 -11.36
N LEU A 177 13.19 11.43 -10.40
CA LEU A 177 13.97 11.58 -9.17
C LEU A 177 15.45 11.77 -9.49
N ARG A 178 16.06 10.89 -10.30
CA ARG A 178 17.45 11.01 -10.75
C ARG A 178 17.73 12.41 -11.30
N ASN A 179 16.86 12.92 -12.18
CA ASN A 179 17.06 14.24 -12.79
C ASN A 179 17.00 15.40 -11.78
N LEU A 180 16.16 15.29 -10.75
CA LEU A 180 16.09 16.29 -9.68
C LEU A 180 17.26 16.18 -8.70
N THR A 181 17.83 14.98 -8.54
CA THR A 181 18.90 14.70 -7.58
C THR A 181 20.32 14.81 -8.15
N ILE A 182 20.50 15.05 -9.45
CA ILE A 182 21.81 15.34 -10.09
C ILE A 182 22.60 16.43 -9.34
N GLY A 183 21.93 17.36 -8.65
CA GLY A 183 22.59 18.39 -7.84
C GLY A 183 23.09 17.95 -6.45
N PHE A 184 22.73 16.74 -5.98
CA PHE A 184 23.11 16.22 -4.66
C PHE A 184 24.39 15.36 -4.69
N THR A 185 24.91 15.00 -5.87
CA THR A 185 26.06 14.09 -6.06
C THR A 185 27.39 14.83 -6.30
N HIS A 186 27.69 15.85 -5.49
CA HIS A 186 28.97 16.59 -5.53
C HIS A 186 29.62 16.73 -4.15
#